data_AF-A0A969HI29-F1
#
_entry.id   AF-A0A969HI29-F1
#
_cell.length_a   1.000
_cell.length_b   1.000
_cell.length_c   1.000
_cell.angle_alpha   90.00
_cell.angle_beta   90.00
_cell.angle_gamma   90.00
#
_symmetry.space_group_name_H-M   'P 1'
#
loop_
_entity.id
_entity.type
_entity.pdbx_description
1 polymer ?
#
loop_
_entity_poly.entity_id
_entity_poly.type
_entity_poly.pdbx_seq_one_letter_code
_entity_poly.pdbx_strand_id
1 'polypeptide(L)' 'MKEGEKMNIEIKSRWTGNVLFSFDCQSLKECLVKAVSEKAYLEEAYLKGADLKGANLEGANLKGANLEG' A
#
# COMPACT_ATOMS: atom_id res chain seq x y z
N MET A 1 -20.53 -7.95 -14.95
CA MET A 1 -19.25 -7.82 -14.19
C MET A 1 -19.57 -6.90 -13.03
N LYS A 2 -19.57 -7.38 -11.78
CA LYS A 2 -19.90 -6.53 -10.62
C LYS A 2 -18.74 -5.56 -10.38
N GLU A 3 -19.05 -4.29 -10.15
CA GLU A 3 -18.04 -3.29 -9.74
C GLU A 3 -17.26 -3.79 -8.52
N GLY A 4 -15.93 -3.80 -8.67
CA GLY A 4 -14.88 -3.96 -7.65
C GLY A 4 -15.26 -4.68 -6.36
N GLU A 5 -15.16 -6.01 -6.36
CA GLU A 5 -15.13 -6.80 -5.13
C GLU A 5 -13.91 -6.39 -4.29
N LYS A 6 -14.18 -5.80 -3.12
CA LYS A 6 -13.12 -5.44 -2.17
C LYS A 6 -12.57 -6.72 -1.58
N MET A 7 -11.25 -6.85 -1.61
CA MET A 7 -10.56 -7.97 -1.00
C MET A 7 -9.57 -7.45 0.03
N ASN A 8 -9.28 -8.24 1.05
CA ASN A 8 -8.27 -7.90 2.03
C ASN A 8 -6.90 -7.88 1.34
N ILE A 9 -6.34 -6.69 1.16
CA ILE A 9 -5.01 -6.48 0.60
C ILE A 9 -4.07 -6.13 1.73
N GLU A 10 -2.93 -6.82 1.76
CA GLU A 10 -1.89 -6.66 2.77
C GLU A 10 -0.67 -5.96 2.16
N ILE A 11 -0.25 -4.85 2.76
CA ILE A 11 1.05 -4.23 2.51
C ILE A 11 2.04 -4.87 3.48
N LYS A 12 3.09 -5.48 2.94
CA LYS A 12 4.08 -6.24 3.73
C LYS A 12 5.44 -5.59 3.69
N SER A 13 6.23 -5.80 4.75
CA SER A 13 7.64 -5.46 4.77
C SER A 13 8.41 -6.30 3.74
N ARG A 14 9.30 -5.64 2.97
CA ARG A 14 10.18 -6.28 2.00
C ARG A 14 11.22 -7.23 2.61
N TRP A 15 11.52 -7.08 3.90
CA TRP A 15 12.58 -7.85 4.57
C TRP A 15 12.02 -8.96 5.45
N THR A 16 10.98 -8.63 6.23
CA THR A 16 10.41 -9.57 7.20
C THR A 16 9.20 -10.32 6.67
N GLY A 17 8.53 -9.79 5.64
CA GLY A 17 7.24 -10.32 5.16
C GLY A 17 6.06 -10.04 6.10
N ASN A 18 6.28 -9.34 7.22
CA ASN A 18 5.22 -8.99 8.16
C ASN A 18 4.26 -7.99 7.52
N VAL A 19 2.97 -8.09 7.89
CA VAL A 19 1.93 -7.15 7.47
C VAL A 19 2.14 -5.83 8.20
N LEU A 20 2.40 -4.77 7.43
CA LEU A 20 2.50 -3.40 7.91
C LEU A 20 1.12 -2.73 7.94
N PHE A 21 0.27 -3.09 6.99
CA PHE A 21 -1.09 -2.57 6.87
C PHE A 21 -1.96 -3.58 6.12
N SER A 22 -3.23 -3.71 6.51
CA SER A 22 -4.21 -4.56 5.83
C SER A 22 -5.55 -3.86 5.78
N PHE A 23 -6.18 -3.82 4.61
CA PHE A 23 -7.51 -3.23 4.46
C PHE A 23 -8.26 -3.83 3.28
N ASP A 24 -9.59 -3.79 3.36
CA ASP A 24 -10.46 -4.20 2.25
C ASP A 24 -10.51 -3.11 1.19
N CYS A 25 -9.76 -3.33 0.11
CA CYS A 25 -9.61 -2.39 -1.00
C CYS A 25 -9.87 -3.08 -2.34
N GLN A 26 -10.12 -2.27 -3.36
CA GLN A 26 -10.21 -2.75 -4.74
C GLN A 26 -8.83 -2.86 -5.39
N SER A 27 -7.81 -2.19 -4.84
CA SER A 27 -6.45 -2.22 -5.37
C SER A 27 -5.40 -1.87 -4.31
N LEU A 28 -4.15 -2.24 -4.57
CA LEU A 28 -3.01 -1.86 -3.72
C LEU A 28 -2.84 -0.34 -3.63
N LYS A 29 -3.13 0.40 -4.71
CA LYS A 29 -3.11 1.86 -4.71
C LYS A 29 -4.11 2.45 -3.71
N GLU A 30 -5.34 1.95 -3.70
CA GLU A 30 -6.37 2.41 -2.76
C GLU A 30 -5.95 2.10 -1.32
N CYS A 31 -5.45 0.90 -1.07
CA CYS A 31 -4.92 0.49 0.23
C CYS A 31 -3.73 1.34 0.68
N LEU A 32 -2.85 1.71 -0.24
CA LEU A 32 -1.72 2.57 0.06
C LEU A 32 -2.19 3.98 0.44
N VAL A 33 -3.10 4.58 -0.33
CA VAL A 33 -3.66 5.90 -0.01
C VAL A 33 -4.39 5.87 1.34
N LYS A 34 -5.13 4.78 1.62
CA LYS A 34 -5.80 4.57 2.89
C LYS A 34 -4.80 4.49 4.05
N ALA A 35 -3.75 3.69 3.89
CA ALA A 35 -2.66 3.59 4.86
C ALA A 35 -2.00 4.95 5.15
N VAL A 36 -1.76 5.77 4.12
CA VAL A 36 -1.22 7.13 4.27
C VAL A 36 -2.19 8.03 5.05
N SER A 37 -3.49 7.97 4.74
CA SER A 37 -4.51 8.76 5.46
C SER A 37 -4.62 8.38 6.94
N GLU A 38 -4.29 7.14 7.28
CA GLU A 38 -4.26 6.62 8.65
C GLU A 38 -2.90 6.80 9.33
N LYS A 39 -1.93 7.42 8.64
CA LYS A 39 -0.55 7.59 9.11
C LYS A 39 0.12 6.26 9.48
N ALA A 40 -0.17 5.21 8.71
CA ALA A 40 0.45 3.91 8.90
C ALA A 40 1.98 3.99 8.68
N TYR A 41 2.72 3.19 9.45
CA TYR A 41 4.16 3.03 9.26
C TYR A 41 4.41 2.10 8.07
N LEU A 42 4.78 2.68 6.94
CA LEU A 42 5.03 1.97 5.68
C LEU A 42 6.53 1.90 5.35
N GLU A 43 7.37 2.03 6.38
CA GLU A 43 8.81 1.86 6.25
C GLU A 43 9.09 0.47 5.68
N GLU A 44 9.96 0.41 4.69
CA GLU A 44 10.38 -0.83 4.04
C GLU A 44 9.23 -1.62 3.38
N ALA A 45 8.09 -0.97 3.10
CA ALA A 45 6.96 -1.60 2.42
C ALA A 45 7.36 -2.14 1.04
N TYR A 46 6.89 -3.33 0.71
CA TYR A 46 7.04 -3.94 -0.61
C TYR A 46 5.89 -3.48 -1.52
N LEU A 47 6.18 -2.48 -2.36
CA LEU A 47 5.21 -1.85 -3.28
C LEU A 47 5.63 -2.00 -4.75
N LYS A 48 6.51 -2.97 -5.05
CA LYS A 48 7.06 -3.20 -6.38
C LYS A 48 5.95 -3.57 -7.38
N GLY A 49 5.97 -2.95 -8.55
CA GLY A 49 4.99 -3.17 -9.63
C GLY A 49 3.60 -2.62 -9.33
N ALA A 50 3.42 -1.84 -8.26
CA ALA A 50 2.15 -1.19 -7.97
C ALA A 50 1.94 0.01 -8.91
N ASP A 51 0.80 0.07 -9.59
CA ASP A 51 0.40 1.30 -10.30
C ASP A 51 -0.04 2.35 -9.27
N LEU A 52 0.91 3.20 -8.88
CA LEU A 52 0.70 4.30 -7.95
C LEU A 52 0.45 5.64 -8.66
N LYS A 53 0.22 5.64 -9.98
CA LYS A 53 0.03 6.87 -10.74
C LYS A 53 -1.15 7.67 -10.17
N GLY A 54 -0.86 8.90 -9.74
CA GLY A 54 -1.86 9.79 -9.13
C GLY A 54 -2.30 9.41 -7.72
N ALA A 55 -1.58 8.54 -7.01
CA ALA A 55 -1.80 8.34 -5.58
C ALA A 55 -1.30 9.56 -4.78
N ASN A 56 -2.11 10.07 -3.85
CA ASN A 56 -1.64 11.08 -2.91
C ASN A 56 -0.91 10.40 -1.76
N LEU A 57 0.43 10.52 -1.74
CA LEU A 57 1.32 9.97 -0.71
C LEU A 57 1.97 11.08 0.13
N GLU A 58 1.39 12.29 0.14
CA GLU A 58 1.90 13.40 0.93
C GLU A 58 1.91 13.05 2.42
N GLY A 59 3.06 13.25 3.08
CA GLY A 59 3.26 12.91 4.49
C GLY A 59 3.45 11.42 4.79
N ALA A 60 3.46 10.55 3.78
CA ALA A 60 3.70 9.12 3.97
C ALA A 60 5.15 8.83 4.40
N ASN A 61 5.33 8.03 5.44
CA ASN A 61 6.65 7.49 5.78
C ASN A 61 6.93 6.22 4.96
N LEU A 62 7.52 6.40 3.77
CA LEU A 62 7.90 5.33 2.83
C LEU A 62 9.42 5.07 2.82
N LYS A 63 10.11 5.38 3.93
CA LYS A 63 11.56 5.20 4.02
C LYS A 63 11.93 3.74 3.72
N GLY A 64 12.80 3.53 2.74
CA GLY A 64 13.26 2.18 2.35
C GLY A 64 12.22 1.31 1.63
N ALA A 65 11.01 1.83 1.37
CA ALA A 65 9.99 1.12 0.61
C ALA A 65 10.48 0.82 -0.81
N ASN A 66 10.12 -0.36 -1.31
CA ASN A 66 10.42 -0.74 -2.69
C ASN A 66 9.32 -0.23 -3.62
N LEU A 67 9.57 0.91 -4.28
CA LEU A 67 8.67 1.56 -5.24
C LEU A 67 9.08 1.32 -6.70
N GLU A 68 9.90 0.29 -6.98
CA GLU A 68 10.27 -0.05 -8.35
C GLU A 68 8.99 -0.33 -9.18
N GLY A 69 8.74 0.52 -10.17
CA GLY A 69 7.61 0.45 -11.10
C GLY A 69 7.92 -0.37 -12.33
#